data_AF-A0A428QYH4-F1
#
_entry.id   AF-A0A428QYH4-F1
#
_cell.length_a   1.000
_cell.length_b   1.000
_cell.length_c   1.000
_cell.angle_alpha   90.00
_cell.angle_beta   90.00
_cell.angle_gamma   90.00
#
_symmetry.space_group_name_H-M   'P 1'
#
loop_
_entity.id
_entity.type
_entity.pdbx_description
1 polymer ?
#
loop_
_entity_poly.entity_id
_entity_poly.type
_entity_poly.pdbx_seq_one_letter_code
_entity_poly.pdbx_strand_id
1 'polypeptide(L)'
;MFQQKPYSAVTVTIENLTSESYEEEDLSGIPELVEVIKLQASGPGEAARAIRKKLKYGNVHRQIRALVILDGLIQNAGERFQRTFVDEPLLERLRVCGTSQLSDIAVRNKCRELFRGWTQYAGTPGLDKIARLHKELPKRKQAVTQERSKVLRETEENPFVDDEQEAAAKAARQAASSSNAPPTATESFSHSHTKSSSGSGSFFGGSKDKKKEKDKAKGKRKPFNLEAEKETMKVVIADSSFAATNLMNVLQSINREVERISENPAAVERFEACKLLRRKVLRYVRYHDPFTE
;
A
#
# COMPACT_ATOMS: atom_id res chain seq x y z
N MET A 1 -36.33 -12.14 30.28
CA MET A 1 -35.83 -13.25 31.11
C MET A 1 -34.76 -14.00 30.33
N PHE A 2 -33.48 -13.90 30.71
CA PHE A 2 -32.42 -14.72 30.13
C PHE A 2 -32.42 -16.07 30.85
N GLN A 3 -33.21 -17.02 30.35
CA GLN A 3 -33.18 -18.39 30.85
C GLN A 3 -31.78 -18.96 30.56
N GLN A 4 -31.03 -19.28 31.62
CA GLN A 4 -29.74 -19.98 31.49
C GLN A 4 -30.04 -21.33 30.82
N LYS A 5 -29.55 -21.49 29.58
CA LYS A 5 -29.65 -22.79 28.90
C LYS A 5 -28.75 -23.79 29.65
N PRO A 6 -29.18 -25.05 29.81
CA PRO A 6 -28.37 -26.06 30.47
C PRO A 6 -27.00 -26.19 29.80
N TYR A 7 -25.96 -26.44 30.60
CA TYR A 7 -24.62 -26.77 30.09
C TYR A 7 -24.73 -28.05 29.27
N SER A 8 -24.50 -27.93 27.96
CA SER A 8 -24.50 -29.08 27.05
C SER A 8 -23.12 -29.70 26.93
N ALA A 9 -23.06 -30.95 26.50
CA ALA A 9 -21.81 -31.65 26.19
C ALA A 9 -20.92 -30.82 25.25
N VAL A 10 -21.51 -30.21 24.21
CA VAL A 10 -20.82 -29.30 23.28
C VAL A 10 -20.14 -28.13 24.01
N THR A 11 -20.86 -27.51 24.95
CA THR A 11 -20.33 -26.38 25.71
C THR A 11 -19.14 -26.81 26.54
N VAL A 12 -19.29 -27.90 27.32
CA VAL A 12 -18.23 -28.43 28.20
C VAL A 12 -16.99 -28.82 27.42
N THR A 13 -17.14 -29.52 26.29
CA THR A 13 -16.00 -29.89 25.44
C THR A 13 -15.26 -28.65 24.93
N ILE A 14 -15.96 -27.59 24.50
CA ILE A 14 -15.32 -26.33 24.09
C ILE A 14 -14.61 -25.64 25.28
N GLU A 15 -15.18 -25.70 26.49
CA GLU A 15 -14.51 -25.12 27.67
C GLU A 15 -13.20 -25.84 28.00
N ASN A 16 -13.18 -27.16 27.85
CA ASN A 16 -12.00 -27.99 28.08
C ASN A 16 -10.95 -27.77 26.98
N LEU A 17 -11.33 -27.79 25.70
CA LEU A 17 -10.39 -27.61 24.58
C LEU A 17 -9.80 -26.20 24.51
N THR A 18 -10.51 -25.20 25.05
CA THR A 18 -9.99 -23.83 25.18
C THR A 18 -9.14 -23.62 26.42
N SER A 19 -8.99 -24.62 27.30
CA SER A 19 -8.14 -24.48 28.49
C SER A 19 -6.66 -24.25 28.14
N GLU A 20 -5.92 -23.70 29.10
CA GLU A 20 -4.47 -23.44 28.98
C GLU A 20 -3.62 -24.71 28.95
N SER A 21 -4.23 -25.87 29.23
CA SER A 21 -3.58 -27.18 29.12
C SER A 21 -3.28 -27.58 27.68
N TYR A 22 -3.96 -26.96 26.71
CA TYR A 22 -3.74 -27.20 25.28
C TYR A 22 -2.99 -26.04 24.65
N GLU A 23 -2.09 -26.32 23.72
CA GLU A 23 -1.36 -25.28 22.96
C GLU A 23 -2.28 -24.49 22.02
N GLU A 24 -1.96 -23.24 21.71
CA GLU A 24 -2.81 -22.32 20.94
C GLU A 24 -3.30 -22.91 19.59
N GLU A 25 -2.47 -23.66 18.88
CA GLU A 25 -2.75 -24.19 17.54
C GLU A 25 -3.13 -25.69 17.53
N ASP A 26 -3.24 -26.34 18.70
CA ASP A 26 -3.52 -27.77 18.76
C ASP A 26 -4.92 -28.14 18.21
N LEU A 27 -4.96 -29.05 17.25
CA LEU A 27 -6.19 -29.52 16.60
C LEU A 27 -6.73 -30.81 17.22
N SER A 28 -6.09 -31.32 18.27
CA SER A 28 -6.56 -32.50 19.00
C SER A 28 -7.95 -32.26 19.61
N GLY A 29 -8.77 -33.31 19.66
CA GLY A 29 -10.14 -33.23 20.20
C GLY A 29 -11.17 -32.53 19.31
N ILE A 30 -10.78 -31.84 18.22
CA ILE A 30 -11.73 -31.29 17.25
C ILE A 30 -12.60 -32.38 16.58
N PRO A 31 -12.07 -33.56 16.17
CA PRO A 31 -12.90 -34.61 15.60
C PRO A 31 -14.00 -35.09 16.55
N GLU A 32 -13.68 -35.29 17.82
CA GLU A 32 -14.65 -35.67 18.85
C GLU A 32 -15.70 -34.56 19.06
N LEU A 33 -15.28 -33.30 19.12
CA LEU A 33 -16.20 -32.16 19.21
C LEU A 33 -17.17 -32.11 18.02
N VAL A 34 -16.69 -32.40 16.80
CA VAL A 34 -17.52 -32.47 15.59
C VAL A 34 -18.60 -33.54 15.72
N GLU A 35 -18.25 -34.72 16.26
CA GLU A 35 -19.22 -35.80 16.48
C GLU A 35 -20.30 -35.38 17.50
N VAL A 36 -19.90 -34.80 18.63
CA VAL A 36 -20.84 -34.31 19.66
C VAL A 36 -21.77 -33.25 19.07
N ILE A 37 -21.26 -32.33 18.24
CA ILE A 37 -22.06 -31.31 17.55
C ILE A 37 -23.04 -31.95 16.55
N LYS A 38 -22.63 -32.99 15.82
CA LYS A 38 -23.48 -33.67 14.83
C LYS A 38 -24.62 -34.45 15.49
N LEU A 39 -24.35 -35.08 16.63
CA LEU A 39 -25.34 -35.82 17.40
C LEU A 39 -26.46 -34.92 17.94
N GLN A 40 -26.14 -33.69 18.30
CA GLN A 40 -27.11 -32.79 18.91
C GLN A 40 -27.84 -31.91 17.87
N ALA A 41 -29.16 -31.81 17.98
CA ALA A 41 -29.96 -30.96 17.10
C ALA A 41 -29.58 -29.48 17.20
N SER A 42 -29.38 -28.96 18.42
CA SER A 42 -28.94 -27.59 18.69
C SER A 42 -27.42 -27.39 18.68
N GLY A 43 -26.64 -28.43 18.34
CA GLY A 43 -25.18 -28.44 18.43
C GLY A 43 -24.49 -27.24 17.75
N PRO A 44 -24.77 -26.91 16.48
CA PRO A 44 -24.12 -25.79 15.79
C PRO A 44 -24.34 -24.44 16.48
N GLY A 45 -25.56 -24.17 16.95
CA GLY A 45 -25.88 -22.92 17.64
C GLY A 45 -25.29 -22.84 19.04
N GLU A 46 -25.13 -23.97 19.73
CA GLU A 46 -24.47 -24.03 21.03
C GLU A 46 -22.96 -23.85 20.91
N ALA A 47 -22.33 -24.47 19.91
CA ALA A 47 -20.93 -24.26 19.61
C ALA A 47 -20.63 -22.79 19.31
N ALA A 48 -21.44 -22.16 18.45
CA ALA A 48 -21.32 -20.73 18.14
C ALA A 48 -21.43 -19.86 19.41
N ARG A 49 -22.40 -20.15 20.28
CA ARG A 49 -22.60 -19.42 21.54
C ARG A 49 -21.44 -19.61 22.52
N ALA A 50 -20.91 -20.83 22.66
CA ALA A 50 -19.77 -21.14 23.52
C ALA A 50 -18.52 -20.41 23.03
N ILE A 51 -18.21 -20.49 21.74
CA ILE A 51 -17.08 -19.79 21.10
C ILE A 51 -17.22 -18.28 21.29
N ARG A 52 -18.41 -17.70 21.03
CA ARG A 52 -18.65 -16.26 21.25
C ARG A 52 -18.35 -15.84 22.69
N LYS A 53 -18.74 -16.64 23.69
CA LYS A 53 -18.44 -16.36 25.09
C LYS A 53 -16.94 -16.40 25.37
N LYS A 54 -16.21 -17.37 24.83
CA LYS A 54 -14.73 -17.45 24.96
C LYS A 54 -14.04 -16.26 24.30
N LEU A 55 -14.52 -15.80 23.15
CA LEU A 55 -14.03 -14.57 22.50
C LEU A 55 -14.31 -13.29 23.31
N LYS A 56 -15.39 -13.26 24.11
CA LYS A 56 -15.76 -12.08 24.90
C LYS A 56 -15.10 -12.03 26.28
N TYR A 57 -14.98 -13.17 26.95
CA TYR A 57 -14.58 -13.25 28.37
C TYR A 57 -13.33 -14.08 28.62
N GLY A 58 -12.77 -14.74 27.60
CA GLY A 58 -11.53 -15.51 27.72
C GLY A 58 -10.29 -14.62 27.76
N ASN A 59 -9.19 -15.16 28.29
CA ASN A 59 -7.85 -14.59 28.13
C ASN A 59 -7.34 -14.76 26.68
N VAL A 60 -6.19 -14.17 26.36
CA VAL A 60 -5.59 -14.19 25.01
C VAL A 60 -5.50 -15.62 24.47
N HIS A 61 -4.96 -16.56 25.26
CA HIS A 61 -4.87 -17.98 24.91
C HIS A 61 -6.22 -18.58 24.54
N ARG A 62 -7.22 -18.46 25.43
CA ARG A 62 -8.59 -18.98 25.22
C ARG A 62 -9.25 -18.36 23.99
N GLN A 63 -8.98 -17.09 23.71
CA GLN A 63 -9.51 -16.40 22.52
C GLN A 63 -8.87 -16.98 21.24
N ILE A 64 -7.56 -17.17 21.21
CA ILE A 64 -6.85 -17.78 20.08
C ILE A 64 -7.30 -19.22 19.87
N ARG A 65 -7.34 -20.04 20.93
CA ARG A 65 -7.89 -21.42 20.88
C ARG A 65 -9.30 -21.45 20.32
N ALA A 66 -10.18 -20.55 20.78
CA ALA A 66 -11.56 -20.49 20.31
C ALA A 66 -11.65 -20.14 18.82
N LEU A 67 -10.74 -19.32 18.29
CA LEU A 67 -10.64 -19.01 16.86
C LEU A 67 -10.15 -20.23 16.06
N VAL A 68 -9.15 -20.95 16.56
CA VAL A 68 -8.61 -22.17 15.91
C VAL A 68 -9.67 -23.29 15.89
N ILE A 69 -10.35 -23.51 17.01
CA ILE A 69 -11.46 -24.48 17.07
C ILE A 69 -12.57 -24.09 16.09
N LEU A 70 -12.92 -22.81 16.00
CA LEU A 70 -13.92 -22.34 15.03
C LEU A 70 -13.53 -22.66 13.60
N ASP A 71 -12.27 -22.42 13.23
CA ASP A 71 -11.75 -22.75 11.90
C ASP A 71 -11.79 -24.26 11.62
N GLY A 72 -11.34 -25.08 12.57
CA GLY A 72 -11.43 -26.53 12.48
C GLY A 72 -12.86 -27.04 12.36
N LEU A 73 -13.83 -26.43 13.04
CA LEU A 73 -15.25 -26.76 12.90
C LEU A 73 -15.81 -26.39 11.52
N ILE A 74 -15.43 -25.22 10.97
CA ILE A 74 -15.87 -24.80 9.62
C ILE A 74 -15.41 -25.81 8.56
N GLN A 75 -14.19 -26.33 8.70
CA GLN A 75 -13.60 -27.30 7.76
C GLN A 75 -14.19 -28.71 7.90
N ASN A 76 -14.52 -29.16 9.12
CA ASN A 76 -14.81 -30.59 9.39
C ASN A 76 -16.27 -30.90 9.78
N ALA A 77 -17.07 -29.92 10.22
CA ALA A 77 -18.41 -30.18 10.75
C ALA A 77 -19.51 -30.36 9.68
N GLY A 78 -19.19 -30.10 8.41
CA GLY A 78 -20.07 -30.30 7.25
C GLY A 78 -21.14 -29.21 7.04
N GLU A 79 -21.94 -29.36 5.99
CA GLU A 79 -22.88 -28.31 5.54
C GLU A 79 -23.94 -27.92 6.59
N ARG A 80 -24.43 -28.89 7.37
CA ARG A 80 -25.42 -28.64 8.43
C ARG A 80 -24.89 -27.63 9.44
N PHE A 81 -23.63 -27.77 9.84
CA PHE A 81 -22.99 -26.82 10.73
C PHE A 81 -22.88 -25.47 10.03
N GLN A 82 -22.30 -25.44 8.83
CA GLN A 82 -22.01 -24.23 8.05
C GLN A 82 -23.23 -23.33 7.82
N ARG A 83 -24.42 -23.91 7.64
CA ARG A 83 -25.67 -23.16 7.43
C ARG A 83 -26.26 -22.55 8.70
N THR A 84 -25.94 -23.07 9.89
CA THR A 84 -26.65 -22.75 11.12
C THR A 84 -25.78 -22.05 12.17
N PHE A 85 -24.46 -22.28 12.20
CA PHE A 85 -23.61 -21.74 13.26
C PHE A 85 -23.37 -20.22 13.15
N VAL A 86 -23.57 -19.63 11.97
CA VAL A 86 -23.31 -18.21 11.71
C VAL A 86 -24.44 -17.34 12.28
N ASP A 87 -24.41 -17.10 13.58
CA ASP A 87 -25.31 -16.18 14.26
C ASP A 87 -24.78 -14.73 14.23
N GLU A 88 -25.70 -13.76 14.11
CA GLU A 88 -25.35 -12.34 14.09
C GLU A 88 -24.51 -11.90 15.32
N PRO A 89 -24.79 -12.39 16.54
CA PRO A 89 -23.98 -12.06 17.71
C PRO A 89 -22.53 -12.57 17.65
N LEU A 90 -22.24 -13.71 17.02
CA LEU A 90 -20.88 -14.21 16.83
C LEU A 90 -20.16 -13.44 15.74
N LEU A 91 -20.82 -13.16 14.62
CA LEU A 91 -20.27 -12.32 13.55
C LEU A 91 -19.82 -10.96 14.07
N GLU A 92 -20.66 -10.30 14.85
CA GLU A 92 -20.31 -9.03 15.47
C GLU A 92 -19.11 -9.16 16.41
N ARG A 93 -19.05 -10.25 17.19
CA ARG A 93 -17.91 -10.50 18.08
C ARG A 93 -16.61 -10.71 17.29
N LEU A 94 -16.66 -11.43 16.17
CA LEU A 94 -15.52 -11.63 15.27
C LEU A 94 -15.06 -10.31 14.64
N ARG A 95 -15.99 -9.45 14.21
CA ARG A 95 -15.67 -8.10 13.72
C ARG A 95 -14.91 -7.30 14.77
N VAL A 96 -15.46 -7.19 15.99
CA VAL A 96 -14.82 -6.42 17.07
C VAL A 96 -13.45 -7.01 17.42
N CYS A 97 -13.29 -8.34 17.44
CA CYS A 97 -11.99 -8.98 17.68
C CYS A 97 -10.94 -8.65 16.60
N GLY A 98 -11.35 -8.48 15.34
CA GLY A 98 -10.45 -8.16 14.23
C GLY A 98 -10.15 -6.67 14.03
N THR A 99 -11.07 -5.79 14.44
CA THR A 99 -10.99 -4.33 14.14
C THR A 99 -10.73 -3.46 15.37
N SER A 100 -11.13 -3.88 16.58
CA SER A 100 -11.05 -3.04 17.77
C SER A 100 -9.62 -2.91 18.27
N GLN A 101 -9.20 -1.66 18.55
CA GLN A 101 -7.89 -1.34 19.13
C GLN A 101 -7.71 -1.91 20.54
N LEU A 102 -8.81 -2.17 21.26
CA LEU A 102 -8.82 -2.74 22.61
C LEU A 102 -8.58 -4.26 22.63
N SER A 103 -8.70 -4.93 21.48
CA SER A 103 -8.40 -6.37 21.39
C SER A 103 -6.90 -6.58 21.36
N ASP A 104 -6.41 -7.67 21.92
CA ASP A 104 -4.97 -7.98 21.94
C ASP A 104 -4.39 -8.09 20.52
N ILE A 105 -3.10 -7.75 20.38
CA ILE A 105 -2.40 -7.76 19.09
C ILE A 105 -2.36 -9.18 18.50
N ALA A 106 -2.10 -10.20 19.32
CA ALA A 106 -2.04 -11.60 18.89
C ALA A 106 -3.39 -12.09 18.37
N VAL A 107 -4.47 -11.78 19.10
CA VAL A 107 -5.85 -12.14 18.71
C VAL A 107 -6.25 -11.45 17.40
N ARG A 108 -5.94 -10.15 17.24
CA ARG A 108 -6.20 -9.44 15.98
C ARG A 108 -5.42 -10.04 14.81
N ASN A 109 -4.17 -10.43 15.03
CA ASN A 109 -3.35 -11.06 13.99
C ASN A 109 -3.95 -12.41 13.59
N LYS A 110 -4.38 -13.23 14.56
CA LYS A 110 -5.05 -14.50 14.28
C LYS A 110 -6.37 -14.31 13.53
N CYS A 111 -7.21 -13.35 13.93
CA CYS A 111 -8.41 -12.97 13.19
C CYS A 111 -8.10 -12.60 11.73
N ARG A 112 -7.06 -11.80 11.48
CA ARG A 112 -6.65 -11.39 10.12
C ARG A 112 -6.23 -12.59 9.27
N GLU A 113 -5.46 -13.50 9.85
CA GLU A 113 -5.02 -14.73 9.20
C GLU A 113 -6.23 -15.58 8.79
N LEU A 114 -7.10 -15.89 9.75
CA LEU A 114 -8.29 -16.72 9.51
C LEU A 114 -9.26 -16.06 8.53
N PHE A 115 -9.52 -14.75 8.65
CA PHE A 115 -10.45 -14.07 7.75
C PHE A 115 -9.91 -14.09 6.31
N ARG A 116 -8.59 -14.01 6.11
CA ARG A 116 -7.97 -14.19 4.79
C ARG A 116 -8.23 -15.60 4.25
N GLY A 117 -8.03 -16.63 5.08
CA GLY A 117 -8.34 -18.02 4.73
C GLY A 117 -9.81 -18.21 4.37
N TRP A 118 -10.72 -17.64 5.15
CA TRP A 118 -12.16 -17.78 4.95
C TRP A 118 -12.71 -17.09 3.70
N THR A 119 -11.93 -16.25 3.02
CA THR A 119 -12.33 -15.70 1.71
C THR A 119 -12.57 -16.79 0.66
N GLN A 120 -11.95 -17.96 0.82
CA GLN A 120 -12.16 -19.11 -0.06
C GLN A 120 -13.60 -19.65 -0.03
N TYR A 121 -14.33 -19.40 1.06
CA TYR A 121 -15.72 -19.85 1.23
C TYR A 121 -16.75 -18.90 0.62
N ALA A 122 -16.31 -17.89 -0.15
CA ALA A 122 -17.22 -17.02 -0.89
C ALA A 122 -18.03 -17.85 -1.90
N GLY A 123 -19.36 -17.76 -1.83
CA GLY A 123 -20.28 -18.55 -2.64
C GLY A 123 -20.69 -19.89 -2.02
N THR A 124 -20.17 -20.25 -0.84
CA THR A 124 -20.64 -21.43 -0.10
C THR A 124 -21.87 -21.06 0.74
N PRO A 125 -23.02 -21.75 0.57
CA PRO A 125 -24.24 -21.44 1.31
C PRO A 125 -24.04 -21.48 2.83
N GLY A 126 -24.25 -20.35 3.50
CA GLY A 126 -24.10 -20.20 4.96
C GLY A 126 -22.79 -19.54 5.40
N LEU A 127 -21.72 -19.62 4.60
CA LEU A 127 -20.40 -19.05 4.93
C LEU A 127 -20.14 -17.67 4.30
N ASP A 128 -21.01 -17.20 3.41
CA ASP A 128 -20.84 -15.91 2.71
C ASP A 128 -20.63 -14.73 3.64
N LYS A 129 -21.32 -14.70 4.79
CA LYS A 129 -21.16 -13.62 5.77
C LYS A 129 -19.77 -13.62 6.39
N ILE A 130 -19.22 -14.80 6.67
CA ILE A 130 -17.88 -14.97 7.24
C ILE A 130 -16.81 -14.61 6.20
N ALA A 131 -16.98 -15.04 4.95
CA ALA A 131 -16.07 -14.69 3.86
C ALA A 131 -15.98 -13.17 3.61
N ARG A 132 -17.04 -12.42 3.94
CA ARG A 132 -17.07 -10.96 3.84
C ARG A 132 -16.32 -10.23 4.96
N LEU A 133 -16.08 -10.87 6.12
CA LEU A 133 -15.38 -10.25 7.26
C LEU A 133 -14.00 -9.70 6.89
N HIS A 134 -13.29 -10.37 5.99
CA HIS A 134 -11.98 -9.90 5.51
C HIS A 134 -12.04 -8.52 4.85
N LYS A 135 -13.15 -8.18 4.17
CA LYS A 135 -13.33 -6.87 3.51
C LYS A 135 -13.57 -5.74 4.50
N GLU A 136 -14.09 -6.08 5.69
CA GLU A 136 -14.42 -5.15 6.77
C GLU A 136 -13.21 -4.84 7.66
N LEU A 137 -12.14 -5.64 7.57
CA LEU A 137 -10.90 -5.35 8.27
C LEU A 137 -10.26 -4.05 7.75
N PRO A 138 -9.65 -3.24 8.65
CA PRO A 138 -8.91 -2.07 8.23
C PRO A 138 -7.79 -2.51 7.29
N LYS A 139 -7.98 -2.22 6.00
CA LYS A 139 -6.97 -2.46 4.99
C LYS A 139 -5.78 -1.59 5.37
N ARG A 140 -4.65 -2.21 5.70
CA ARG A 140 -3.37 -1.50 5.78
C ARG A 140 -3.20 -0.82 4.43
N LYS A 141 -3.40 0.49 4.37
CA LYS A 141 -3.17 1.27 3.14
C LYS A 141 -1.71 1.05 2.77
N GLN A 142 -1.46 0.14 1.84
CA GLN A 142 -0.17 -0.06 1.19
C GLN A 142 0.07 1.13 0.26
N ALA A 143 0.24 2.33 0.83
CA ALA A 143 0.75 3.48 0.09
C ALA A 143 2.24 3.30 -0.26
N VAL A 144 2.94 2.40 0.44
CA VAL A 144 4.40 2.26 0.38
C VAL A 144 4.90 1.42 -0.80
N THR A 145 4.05 0.61 -1.46
CA THR A 145 4.50 -0.25 -2.58
C THR A 145 4.43 0.43 -3.95
N GLN A 146 3.46 1.33 -4.19
CA GLN A 146 3.40 2.08 -5.47
C GLN A 146 4.49 3.16 -5.56
N GLU A 147 4.80 3.87 -4.48
CA GLU A 147 5.88 4.87 -4.50
C GLU A 147 7.27 4.23 -4.59
N ARG A 148 7.52 3.12 -3.87
CA ARG A 148 8.79 2.36 -4.01
C ARG A 148 8.99 1.83 -5.44
N SER A 149 7.94 1.35 -6.09
CA SER A 149 8.03 0.84 -7.47
C SER A 149 8.12 1.95 -8.51
N LYS A 150 7.50 3.11 -8.28
CA LYS A 150 7.63 4.29 -9.16
C LYS A 150 9.01 4.92 -9.04
N VAL A 151 9.58 5.03 -7.84
CA VAL A 151 10.93 5.56 -7.64
C VAL A 151 11.98 4.61 -8.18
N LEU A 152 11.86 3.28 -7.99
CA LEU A 152 12.78 2.33 -8.64
C LEU A 152 12.69 2.44 -10.17
N ARG A 153 11.48 2.39 -10.73
CA ARG A 153 11.27 2.52 -12.19
C ARG A 153 11.77 3.85 -12.74
N GLU A 154 11.48 4.97 -12.10
CA GLU A 154 11.93 6.29 -12.54
C GLU A 154 13.46 6.44 -12.46
N THR A 155 14.10 5.77 -11.49
CA THR A 155 15.57 5.77 -11.37
C THR A 155 16.22 4.84 -12.41
N GLU A 156 15.55 3.76 -12.82
CA GLU A 156 16.00 2.84 -13.87
C GLU A 156 15.71 3.36 -15.29
N GLU A 157 14.57 4.04 -15.49
CA GLU A 157 14.07 4.49 -16.78
C GLU A 157 14.75 5.78 -17.28
N ASN A 158 15.20 6.67 -16.38
CA ASN A 158 15.91 7.89 -16.77
C ASN A 158 17.16 8.23 -15.92
N PRO A 159 18.26 7.46 -16.05
CA PRO A 159 19.54 7.82 -15.45
C PRO A 159 20.26 9.02 -16.10
N PHE A 160 19.75 9.55 -17.23
CA PHE A 160 20.49 10.45 -18.15
C PHE A 160 19.89 11.85 -18.33
N VAL A 161 18.85 12.23 -17.59
CA VAL A 161 18.41 13.64 -17.61
C VAL A 161 19.38 14.44 -16.74
N ASP A 162 20.25 15.23 -17.38
CA ASP A 162 21.14 16.16 -16.68
C ASP A 162 20.30 17.10 -15.80
N ASP A 163 20.82 17.43 -14.61
CA ASP A 163 20.19 18.35 -13.65
C ASP A 163 19.79 19.69 -14.31
N GLU A 164 20.53 20.15 -15.33
CA GLU A 164 20.23 21.34 -16.14
C GLU A 164 19.01 21.18 -17.07
N GLN A 165 18.77 19.96 -17.58
CA GLN A 165 17.71 19.67 -18.53
C GLN A 165 16.37 19.41 -17.81
N GLU A 166 16.41 18.84 -16.60
CA GLU A 166 15.24 18.75 -15.72
C GLU A 166 14.88 20.12 -15.12
N ALA A 167 15.87 20.93 -14.72
CA ALA A 167 15.64 22.31 -14.26
C ALA A 167 15.07 23.19 -15.39
N ALA A 168 15.58 23.06 -16.61
CA ALA A 168 15.04 23.76 -17.78
C ALA A 168 13.63 23.24 -18.16
N ALA A 169 13.36 21.94 -18.04
CA ALA A 169 12.03 21.38 -18.29
C ALA A 169 11.01 21.79 -17.20
N LYS A 170 11.43 21.86 -15.92
CA LYS A 170 10.61 22.40 -14.82
C LYS A 170 10.35 23.89 -14.99
N ALA A 171 11.36 24.67 -15.37
CA ALA A 171 11.22 26.10 -15.67
C ALA A 171 10.31 26.35 -16.89
N ALA A 172 10.42 25.54 -17.95
CA ALA A 172 9.55 25.64 -19.12
C ALA A 172 8.09 25.24 -18.80
N ARG A 173 7.89 24.24 -17.93
CA ARG A 173 6.55 23.84 -17.45
C ARG A 173 5.93 24.88 -16.52
N GLN A 174 6.73 25.54 -15.67
CA GLN A 174 6.29 26.65 -14.83
C GLN A 174 5.93 27.89 -15.67
N ALA A 175 6.71 28.21 -16.70
CA ALA A 175 6.39 29.29 -17.64
C ALA A 175 5.10 29.01 -18.43
N ALA A 176 4.88 27.76 -18.89
CA ALA A 176 3.65 27.37 -19.57
C ALA A 176 2.40 27.41 -18.67
N SER A 177 2.57 27.29 -17.34
CA SER A 177 1.47 27.42 -16.37
C SER A 177 1.10 28.87 -16.04
N SER A 178 1.93 29.85 -16.42
CA SER A 178 1.67 31.28 -16.21
C SER A 178 0.92 31.97 -17.37
N SER A 179 0.64 31.26 -18.47
CA SER A 179 -0.16 31.77 -19.59
C SER A 179 -1.50 31.06 -19.68
N ASN A 180 -2.37 31.29 -18.68
CA ASN A 180 -3.78 30.91 -18.75
C ASN A 180 -4.61 32.20 -18.95
N ALA A 181 -4.73 32.65 -20.21
CA ALA A 181 -5.81 33.53 -20.63
C ALA A 181 -6.98 32.66 -21.14
N PRO A 182 -8.23 32.92 -20.76
CA PRO A 182 -9.33 32.00 -21.03
C PRO A 182 -9.78 32.06 -22.50
N PRO A 183 -10.31 30.95 -23.07
CA PRO A 183 -10.99 30.98 -24.35
C PRO A 183 -12.47 31.32 -24.14
N THR A 184 -12.93 32.45 -24.66
CA THR A 184 -14.37 32.72 -24.80
C THR A 184 -14.76 32.69 -26.26
N ALA A 185 -15.68 31.78 -26.58
CA ALA A 185 -16.33 31.66 -27.88
C ALA A 185 -17.74 32.27 -27.84
N THR A 186 -18.18 32.68 -29.04
CA THR A 186 -19.56 32.87 -29.54
C THR A 186 -20.37 34.13 -29.21
N GLU A 187 -20.47 34.96 -30.25
CA GLU A 187 -21.63 35.64 -30.87
C GLU A 187 -22.52 36.64 -30.10
N SER A 188 -22.50 37.90 -30.58
CA SER A 188 -23.72 38.67 -30.90
C SER A 188 -23.43 39.92 -31.77
N PHE A 189 -23.95 39.90 -33.00
CA PHE A 189 -24.42 40.99 -33.87
C PHE A 189 -24.21 42.48 -33.48
N SER A 190 -23.65 43.28 -34.41
CA SER A 190 -24.37 44.36 -35.14
C SER A 190 -23.45 45.22 -36.03
N HIS A 191 -24.03 45.57 -37.19
CA HIS A 191 -23.79 46.67 -38.16
C HIS A 191 -22.79 47.80 -37.77
N SER A 192 -22.01 48.46 -38.63
CA SER A 192 -22.10 48.77 -40.07
C SER A 192 -20.87 49.59 -40.55
N HIS A 193 -20.66 49.64 -41.89
CA HIS A 193 -20.07 50.71 -42.73
C HIS A 193 -18.69 51.35 -42.36
N THR A 194 -17.80 51.84 -43.21
CA THR A 194 -17.52 51.97 -44.66
C THR A 194 -16.19 52.75 -44.74
N LYS A 195 -15.29 52.43 -45.69
CA LYS A 195 -14.33 53.35 -46.40
C LYS A 195 -13.32 54.15 -45.50
N SER A 196 -12.11 54.54 -45.88
CA SER A 196 -11.35 54.61 -47.13
C SER A 196 -9.90 55.01 -46.79
N SER A 197 -8.98 54.61 -47.68
CA SER A 197 -7.84 55.39 -48.21
C SER A 197 -6.68 55.89 -47.32
N SER A 198 -5.48 55.49 -47.77
CA SER A 198 -4.33 56.35 -48.17
C SER A 198 -3.03 56.26 -47.36
N GLY A 199 -1.91 56.23 -48.10
CA GLY A 199 -0.51 56.42 -47.66
C GLY A 199 0.29 55.11 -47.59
N SER A 200 1.10 54.67 -48.58
CA SER A 200 2.40 55.22 -49.03
C SER A 200 3.34 55.54 -47.85
N GLY A 201 4.52 54.96 -47.65
CA GLY A 201 5.36 54.15 -48.52
C GLY A 201 6.52 53.48 -47.76
N SER A 202 7.41 52.87 -48.55
CA SER A 202 8.49 51.90 -48.30
C SER A 202 9.58 52.21 -47.24
N PHE A 203 10.61 51.34 -47.20
CA PHE A 203 11.82 51.24 -46.34
C PHE A 203 11.57 50.32 -45.12
N PHE A 204 12.16 49.13 -44.96
CA PHE A 204 13.55 48.74 -45.17
C PHE A 204 13.71 47.18 -45.15
N GLY A 205 14.58 46.66 -46.01
CA GLY A 205 15.50 45.56 -45.68
C GLY A 205 14.96 44.13 -45.61
N GLY A 206 15.07 43.40 -46.72
CA GLY A 206 15.14 41.94 -46.69
C GLY A 206 16.48 41.45 -46.12
N SER A 207 16.48 40.33 -45.41
CA SER A 207 17.08 39.12 -45.96
C SER A 207 16.71 37.92 -45.10
N LYS A 208 16.17 36.94 -45.82
CA LYS A 208 16.06 35.53 -45.50
C LYS A 208 17.49 34.97 -45.28
N ASP A 209 17.56 33.84 -44.60
CA ASP A 209 18.75 32.98 -44.38
C ASP A 209 19.64 33.28 -43.17
N LYS A 210 19.21 32.79 -41.99
CA LYS A 210 20.13 32.31 -40.93
C LYS A 210 19.47 31.45 -39.83
N LYS A 211 18.44 30.66 -40.18
CA LYS A 211 17.72 29.80 -39.21
C LYS A 211 18.02 28.30 -39.37
N LYS A 212 19.21 27.94 -39.87
CA LYS A 212 19.58 26.52 -40.11
C LYS A 212 20.93 26.09 -39.50
N GLU A 213 21.47 26.85 -38.56
CA GLU A 213 22.77 26.56 -37.94
C GLU A 213 22.81 26.62 -36.40
N LYS A 214 21.64 26.70 -35.72
CA LYS A 214 21.59 26.72 -34.24
C LYS A 214 20.90 25.52 -33.58
N ASP A 215 20.47 24.53 -34.37
CA ASP A 215 19.84 23.29 -33.85
C ASP A 215 20.77 22.06 -33.87
N LYS A 216 22.01 22.18 -34.36
CA LYS A 216 22.98 21.05 -34.42
C LYS A 216 24.01 21.00 -33.28
N ALA A 217 24.00 21.97 -32.35
CA ALA A 217 24.99 22.05 -31.26
C ALA A 217 24.52 21.48 -29.90
N LYS A 218 23.30 20.94 -29.80
CA LYS A 218 22.71 20.43 -28.53
C LYS A 218 22.65 18.90 -28.43
N GLY A 219 23.43 18.17 -29.24
CA GLY A 219 23.27 16.71 -29.39
C GLY A 219 24.54 15.87 -29.29
N LYS A 220 25.68 16.41 -28.84
CA LYS A 220 26.89 15.59 -28.62
C LYS A 220 27.33 15.68 -27.18
N ARG A 221 26.96 14.64 -26.42
CA ARG A 221 27.52 14.31 -25.11
C ARG A 221 29.05 14.45 -25.21
N LYS A 222 29.68 15.22 -24.32
CA LYS A 222 31.14 15.24 -24.23
C LYS A 222 31.62 13.79 -24.02
N PRO A 223 32.63 13.33 -24.79
CA PRO A 223 33.15 11.98 -24.60
C PRO A 223 33.67 11.85 -23.17
N PHE A 224 33.21 10.81 -22.48
CA PHE A 224 33.62 10.45 -21.12
C PHE A 224 35.14 10.30 -21.09
N ASN A 225 35.83 11.15 -20.32
CA ASN A 225 37.27 11.07 -20.17
C ASN A 225 37.59 10.58 -18.75
N LEU A 226 38.04 9.32 -18.68
CA LEU A 226 38.29 8.60 -17.43
C LEU A 226 39.24 9.35 -16.49
N GLU A 227 40.27 10.02 -17.02
CA GLU A 227 41.27 10.72 -16.19
C GLU A 227 40.71 12.00 -15.57
N ALA A 228 39.86 12.73 -16.30
CA ALA A 228 39.23 13.96 -15.81
C ALA A 228 38.06 13.66 -14.84
N GLU A 229 37.36 12.53 -15.03
CA GLU A 229 36.20 12.15 -14.22
C GLU A 229 36.57 11.29 -12.99
N LYS A 230 37.81 10.80 -12.88
CA LYS A 230 38.25 9.97 -11.73
C LYS A 230 38.18 10.70 -10.40
N GLU A 231 38.51 11.99 -10.37
CA GLU A 231 38.45 12.79 -9.16
C GLU A 231 36.99 13.09 -8.76
N THR A 232 36.15 13.43 -9.74
CA THR A 232 34.71 13.66 -9.52
C THR A 232 33.99 12.39 -9.08
N MET A 233 34.40 11.22 -9.59
CA MET A 233 33.89 9.91 -9.14
C MET A 233 34.19 9.66 -7.66
N LYS A 234 35.42 9.92 -7.21
CA LYS A 234 35.80 9.76 -5.79
C LYS A 234 34.97 10.67 -4.89
N VAL A 235 34.77 11.93 -5.30
CA VAL A 235 33.93 12.89 -4.57
C VAL A 235 32.49 12.40 -4.51
N VAL A 236 31.89 11.97 -5.64
CA VAL A 236 30.51 11.46 -5.66
C VAL A 236 30.33 10.21 -4.80
N ILE A 237 31.32 9.32 -4.75
CA ILE A 237 31.30 8.13 -3.89
C ILE A 237 31.35 8.55 -2.41
N ALA A 238 32.24 9.47 -2.04
CA ALA A 238 32.33 10.00 -0.68
C ALA A 238 31.04 10.73 -0.25
N ASP A 239 30.48 11.55 -1.14
CA ASP A 239 29.22 12.25 -0.90
C ASP A 239 28.06 11.26 -0.74
N SER A 240 28.05 10.17 -1.53
CA SER A 240 27.01 9.14 -1.45
C SER A 240 27.03 8.39 -0.11
N SER A 241 28.20 8.09 0.43
CA SER A 241 28.33 7.42 1.73
C SER A 241 27.95 8.35 2.88
N PHE A 242 28.33 9.63 2.78
CA PHE A 242 27.93 10.66 3.74
C PHE A 242 26.41 10.88 3.73
N ALA A 243 25.80 11.02 2.55
CA ALA A 243 24.36 11.19 2.40
C ALA A 243 23.57 9.97 2.91
N ALA A 244 24.05 8.74 2.65
CA ALA A 244 23.44 7.52 3.15
C ALA A 244 23.45 7.45 4.69
N THR A 245 24.58 7.82 5.30
CA THR A 245 24.73 7.87 6.76
C THR A 245 23.78 8.91 7.37
N ASN A 246 23.69 10.10 6.76
CA ASN A 246 22.78 11.15 7.21
C ASN A 246 21.31 10.73 7.10
N LEU A 247 20.91 10.06 6.02
CA LEU A 247 19.56 9.52 5.87
C LEU A 247 19.26 8.47 6.95
N MET A 248 20.21 7.58 7.23
CA MET A 248 20.05 6.54 8.26
C MET A 248 19.85 7.17 9.65
N ASN A 249 20.62 8.19 10.00
CA ASN A 249 20.50 8.90 11.27
C ASN A 249 19.12 9.57 11.42
N VAL A 250 18.63 10.22 10.36
CA VAL A 250 17.30 10.85 10.36
C VAL A 250 16.20 9.78 10.55
N LEU A 251 16.29 8.66 9.84
CA LEU A 251 15.31 7.57 9.97
C LEU A 251 15.28 6.94 11.37
N GLN A 252 16.41 6.92 12.09
CA GLN A 252 16.47 6.43 13.46
C GLN A 252 15.85 7.40 14.48
N SER A 253 15.95 8.72 14.25
CA SER A 253 15.35 9.74 15.11
C SER A 253 13.82 9.87 14.99
N ILE A 254 13.22 9.31 13.94
CA ILE A 254 11.79 9.47 13.67
C ILE A 254 10.98 8.47 14.48
N ASN A 255 10.13 8.99 15.36
CA ASN A 255 9.14 8.22 16.09
C ASN A 255 7.99 7.78 15.15
N ARG A 256 8.10 6.56 14.62
CA ARG A 256 7.14 5.93 13.69
C ARG A 256 5.71 5.80 14.19
N GLU A 257 5.46 6.03 15.48
CA GLU A 257 4.12 5.99 16.08
C GLU A 257 3.39 7.34 16.01
N VAL A 258 4.14 8.44 15.92
CA VAL A 258 3.60 9.82 15.93
C VAL A 258 3.63 10.42 14.54
N GLU A 259 4.70 10.20 13.78
CA GLU A 259 4.91 10.83 12.47
C GLU A 259 5.15 9.81 11.38
N ARG A 260 4.69 10.13 10.17
CA ARG A 260 5.04 9.37 8.98
C ARG A 260 6.36 9.87 8.41
N ILE A 261 7.19 8.92 8.00
CA ILE A 261 8.50 9.18 7.38
C ILE A 261 8.37 10.04 6.11
N SER A 262 7.25 9.92 5.38
CA SER A 262 6.97 10.71 4.17
C SER A 262 6.52 12.15 4.46
N GLU A 263 6.06 12.43 5.68
CA GLU A 263 5.57 13.75 6.10
C GLU A 263 6.69 14.56 6.76
N ASN A 264 7.80 13.92 7.16
CA ASN A 264 8.94 14.59 7.73
C ASN A 264 9.81 15.23 6.62
N PRO A 265 9.92 16.57 6.57
CA PRO A 265 10.64 17.27 5.50
C PRO A 265 12.13 16.91 5.46
N ALA A 266 12.75 16.67 6.62
CA ALA A 266 14.17 16.31 6.70
C ALA A 266 14.44 14.90 6.14
N ALA A 267 13.51 13.95 6.33
CA ALA A 267 13.64 12.62 5.77
C ALA A 267 13.52 12.62 4.25
N VAL A 268 12.58 13.40 3.71
CA VAL A 268 12.35 13.55 2.27
C VAL A 268 13.57 14.21 1.59
N GLU A 269 14.10 15.30 2.16
CA GLU A 269 15.27 16.00 1.63
C GLU A 269 16.51 15.08 1.56
N ARG A 270 16.80 14.35 2.66
CA ARG A 270 17.93 13.41 2.69
C ARG A 270 17.73 12.24 1.74
N PHE A 271 16.48 11.80 1.54
CA PHE A 271 16.14 10.76 0.57
C PHE A 271 16.36 11.23 -0.87
N GLU A 272 15.94 12.45 -1.22
CA GLU A 272 16.16 13.03 -2.55
C GLU A 272 17.66 13.21 -2.86
N ALA A 273 18.44 13.71 -1.89
CA ALA A 273 19.89 13.82 -2.02
C ALA A 273 20.54 12.46 -2.28
N CYS A 274 20.14 11.42 -1.54
CA CYS A 274 20.63 10.06 -1.74
C CYS A 274 20.21 9.48 -3.11
N LYS A 275 18.98 9.76 -3.58
CA LYS A 275 18.49 9.35 -4.91
C LYS A 275 19.31 9.97 -6.04
N LEU A 276 19.65 11.26 -5.92
CA LEU A 276 20.49 11.97 -6.90
C LEU A 276 21.90 11.38 -6.98
N LEU A 277 22.54 11.15 -5.84
CA LEU A 277 23.89 10.59 -5.79
C LEU A 277 23.92 9.15 -6.32
N ARG A 278 22.90 8.33 -6.02
CA ARG A 278 22.76 6.98 -6.60
C ARG A 278 22.72 7.00 -8.13
N ARG A 279 21.99 7.94 -8.75
CA ARG A 279 21.97 8.07 -10.23
C ARG A 279 23.35 8.39 -10.78
N LYS A 280 24.09 9.30 -10.13
CA LYS A 280 25.46 9.67 -10.51
C LYS A 280 26.42 8.47 -10.42
N VAL A 281 26.34 7.69 -9.34
CA VAL A 281 27.14 6.46 -9.18
C VAL A 281 26.79 5.43 -10.27
N LEU A 282 25.51 5.17 -10.52
CA LEU A 282 25.07 4.22 -11.56
C LEU A 282 25.51 4.63 -12.97
N ARG A 283 25.53 5.94 -13.26
CA ARG A 283 26.07 6.48 -14.51
C ARG A 283 27.55 6.10 -14.69
N TYR A 284 28.37 6.26 -13.65
CA TYR A 284 29.78 5.89 -13.71
C TYR A 284 30.01 4.37 -13.82
N VAL A 285 29.19 3.56 -13.14
CA VAL A 285 29.25 2.09 -13.25
C VAL A 285 28.99 1.64 -14.69
N ARG A 286 27.99 2.22 -15.36
CA ARG A 286 27.66 1.88 -16.76
C ARG A 286 28.71 2.33 -17.78
N TYR A 287 29.49 3.38 -17.51
CA TYR A 287 30.62 3.77 -18.38
C TYR A 287 31.84 2.85 -18.20
N HIS A 288 31.98 2.22 -17.05
CA HIS A 288 33.08 1.29 -16.77
C HIS A 288 32.78 -0.15 -17.23
N ASP A 289 31.50 -0.53 -17.34
CA ASP A 289 31.08 -1.88 -17.72
C ASP A 289 30.22 -1.87 -19.00
N PRO A 290 30.84 -1.99 -20.19
CA PRO A 290 30.12 -1.97 -21.48
C PRO A 290 29.37 -3.28 -21.80
N PHE A 291 29.36 -4.29 -20.93
CA PHE A 291 28.75 -5.60 -21.17
C PHE A 291 27.61 -5.93 -20.20
N THR A 292 26.49 -5.21 -20.29
CA THR A 292 25.19 -5.74 -19.88
C THR A 292 24.11 -5.20 -20.83
N GLU A 293 23.98 -5.84 -21.99
CA GLU A 293 22.70 -6.05 -22.69
C GLU A 293 22.31 -7.52 -22.54
#